data_AF-A0A0H5NLT5-F1
#
_entry.id   AF-A0A0H5NLT5-F1
#
_cell.length_a   1.000
_cell.length_b   1.000
_cell.length_c   1.000
_cell.angle_alpha   90.00
_cell.angle_beta   90.00
_cell.angle_gamma   90.00
#
_symmetry.space_group_name_H-M   'P 1'
#
loop_
_entity.id
_entity.type
_entity.pdbx_description
1 polymer ?
#
loop_
_entity_poly.entity_id
_entity_poly.type
_entity_poly.pdbx_seq_one_letter_code
_entity_poly.pdbx_strand_id
1 'polypeptide(L)'
;MPWLAPLLPLPVPVPVVVEADPLVVRHALVPGEPLTTPRADHGRVLGGFLRALHGSSASAAVRHGLAPAAATHRDRAAIVGRFRAQVVPRVPASHRDCADAVLADACELPADTVVHGDLGPEHILVADDRVSGVIDFGDLHLGDAANDLAWPLYGAPAEFAAAVAAAYEPTDDLRRRALLWHRLGPWHEVLHGLDTGDEAAVRSGLAGVIERSALGVR
;
A
#
# COMPACT_ATOMS: atom_id res chain seq x y z
N MET A 1 -1.00 -13.91 10.23
CA MET A 1 0.31 -13.52 10.77
C MET A 1 1.16 -14.64 11.38
N PRO A 2 0.68 -15.56 12.25
CA PRO A 2 1.56 -16.55 12.91
C PRO A 2 2.40 -17.42 11.95
N TRP A 3 1.88 -17.72 10.77
CA TRP A 3 2.60 -18.47 9.73
C TRP A 3 3.57 -17.62 8.91
N LEU A 4 3.28 -16.32 8.77
CA LEU A 4 4.01 -15.39 7.91
C LEU A 4 5.16 -14.71 8.64
N ALA A 5 4.94 -14.30 9.90
CA ALA A 5 5.93 -13.58 10.70
C ALA A 5 7.31 -14.28 10.77
N PRO A 6 7.40 -15.63 10.91
CA PRO A 6 8.69 -16.33 10.90
C PRO A 6 9.46 -16.26 9.57
N LEU A 7 8.79 -15.87 8.47
CA LEU A 7 9.39 -15.75 7.14
C LEU A 7 9.92 -14.33 6.86
N LEU A 8 9.60 -13.36 7.72
CA LEU A 8 9.92 -11.95 7.51
C LEU A 8 11.20 -11.56 8.28
N PRO A 9 12.05 -10.70 7.70
CA PRO A 9 13.33 -10.32 8.31
C PRO A 9 13.18 -9.25 9.41
N LEU A 10 11.98 -8.72 9.63
CA LEU A 10 11.67 -7.72 10.64
C LEU A 10 10.57 -8.20 11.57
N PRO A 11 10.58 -7.76 12.84
CA PRO A 11 9.44 -7.92 13.73
C PRO A 11 8.15 -7.36 13.12
N VAL A 12 7.07 -8.12 13.29
CA VAL A 12 5.71 -7.75 12.90
C VAL A 12 4.72 -8.18 14.00
N PRO A 13 3.53 -7.56 14.10
CA PRO A 13 2.51 -8.00 15.03
C PRO A 13 2.08 -9.46 14.82
N VAL A 14 2.06 -10.24 15.89
CA VAL A 14 1.49 -11.59 15.91
C VAL A 14 0.28 -11.59 16.87
N PRO A 15 -0.94 -11.32 16.35
CA PRO A 15 -2.13 -11.25 17.18
C PRO A 15 -2.55 -12.62 17.71
N VAL A 16 -3.00 -12.61 18.96
CA VAL A 16 -3.72 -13.69 19.64
C VAL A 16 -5.14 -13.22 19.93
N VAL A 17 -6.12 -14.10 19.73
CA VAL A 17 -7.52 -13.84 20.09
C VAL A 17 -7.65 -14.00 21.60
N VAL A 18 -8.16 -12.96 22.27
CA VAL A 18 -8.41 -12.93 23.72
C VAL A 18 -9.89 -13.08 24.02
N GLU A 19 -10.75 -12.55 23.16
CA GLU A 19 -12.20 -12.68 23.22
C GLU A 19 -12.73 -12.85 21.80
N ALA A 20 -13.72 -13.73 21.61
CA ALA A 20 -14.24 -14.06 20.28
C ALA A 20 -15.50 -13.25 19.93
N ASP A 21 -16.24 -12.76 20.93
CA ASP A 21 -17.47 -11.99 20.75
C ASP A 21 -17.70 -11.02 21.94
N PRO A 22 -17.41 -9.71 21.79
CA PRO A 22 -16.84 -9.09 20.61
C PRO A 22 -15.41 -9.57 20.34
N LEU A 23 -14.98 -9.56 19.07
CA LEU A 23 -13.62 -9.95 18.71
C LEU A 23 -12.61 -8.97 19.33
N VAL A 24 -11.76 -9.48 20.22
CA VAL A 24 -10.64 -8.74 20.81
C VAL A 24 -9.35 -9.49 20.54
N VAL A 25 -8.41 -8.84 19.86
CA VAL A 25 -7.07 -9.37 19.59
C VAL A 25 -6.03 -8.55 20.34
N ARG A 26 -4.94 -9.19 20.74
CA ARG A 26 -3.76 -8.55 21.32
C ARG A 26 -2.50 -9.10 20.67
N HIS A 27 -1.46 -8.30 20.56
CA HIS A 27 -0.14 -8.77 20.16
C HIS A 27 0.92 -8.16 21.07
N ALA A 28 2.11 -8.74 21.08
CA ALA A 28 3.27 -8.08 21.66
C ALA A 28 3.54 -6.77 20.91
N LEU A 29 3.82 -5.71 21.65
CA LEU A 29 4.20 -4.43 21.07
C LEU A 29 5.48 -4.61 20.22
N VAL A 30 5.46 -4.10 19.00
CA VAL A 30 6.67 -3.92 18.20
C VAL A 30 7.28 -2.58 18.61
N PRO A 31 8.49 -2.53 19.20
CA PRO A 31 9.06 -1.28 19.70
C PRO A 31 9.43 -0.31 18.58
N GLY A 32 9.35 0.98 18.86
CA GLY A 32 9.79 2.05 17.96
C GLY A 32 8.70 3.08 17.70
N GLU A 33 9.10 4.16 17.04
CA GLU A 33 8.21 5.24 16.60
C GLU A 33 8.06 5.22 15.07
N PRO A 34 6.95 5.73 14.53
CA PRO A 34 6.76 5.83 13.09
C PRO A 34 7.91 6.57 12.38
N LEU A 35 8.25 6.13 11.17
CA LEU A 35 9.32 6.70 10.37
C LEU A 35 8.98 8.12 9.92
N THR A 36 9.61 9.13 10.53
CA THR A 36 9.40 10.54 10.15
C THR A 36 10.47 11.10 9.20
N THR A 37 11.68 10.55 9.25
CA THR A 37 12.82 10.98 8.42
C THR A 37 13.41 9.77 7.68
N PRO A 38 12.88 9.41 6.50
CA PRO A 38 13.40 8.32 5.68
C PRO A 38 14.85 8.56 5.27
N ARG A 39 15.69 7.52 5.36
CA ARG A 39 17.11 7.54 5.00
C ARG A 39 17.49 6.31 4.17
N ALA A 40 18.62 6.35 3.48
CA ALA A 40 19.05 5.25 2.61
C ALA A 40 19.24 3.90 3.35
N ASP A 41 19.68 3.91 4.62
CA ASP A 41 19.78 2.70 5.45
C ASP A 41 18.40 2.10 5.75
N HIS A 42 17.40 2.93 6.09
CA HIS A 42 16.01 2.49 6.26
C HIS A 42 15.47 1.88 4.96
N GLY A 43 15.72 2.53 3.82
CA GLY A 43 15.26 2.07 2.51
C GLY A 43 15.83 0.70 2.12
N ARG A 44 17.11 0.43 2.42
CA ARG A 44 17.72 -0.89 2.20
C ARG A 44 17.02 -1.98 3.01
N VAL A 45 16.74 -1.71 4.28
CA VAL A 45 16.07 -2.66 5.18
C VAL A 45 14.65 -2.92 4.71
N LEU A 46 13.90 -1.87 4.36
CA LEU A 46 12.54 -2.02 3.83
C LEU A 46 12.50 -2.80 2.52
N GLY A 47 13.42 -2.53 1.58
CA GLY A 47 13.49 -3.27 0.32
C GLY A 47 13.71 -4.78 0.54
N GLY A 48 14.58 -5.15 1.48
CA GLY A 48 14.78 -6.54 1.88
C GLY A 48 13.55 -7.16 2.53
N PHE A 49 12.84 -6.41 3.38
CA PHE A 49 11.58 -6.83 3.99
C PHE A 49 10.49 -7.09 2.94
N LEU A 50 10.26 -6.15 2.02
CA LEU A 50 9.26 -6.30 0.96
C LEU A 50 9.58 -7.47 0.03
N ARG A 51 10.86 -7.71 -0.27
CA ARG A 51 11.28 -8.86 -1.07
C ARG A 51 10.93 -10.19 -0.38
N ALA A 52 11.08 -10.27 0.94
CA ALA A 52 10.67 -11.45 1.71
C ALA A 52 9.14 -11.61 1.79
N LEU A 53 8.41 -10.52 2.03
CA LEU A 53 6.95 -10.51 2.05
C LEU A 53 6.38 -10.98 0.71
N HIS A 54 6.78 -10.33 -0.39
CA HIS A 54 6.30 -10.64 -1.73
C HIS A 54 6.77 -12.01 -2.24
N GLY A 55 7.85 -12.56 -1.68
CA GLY A 55 8.32 -13.92 -1.95
C GLY A 55 7.50 -15.02 -1.25
N SER A 56 6.55 -14.67 -0.38
CA SER A 56 5.71 -15.64 0.33
C SER A 56 4.75 -16.36 -0.61
N SER A 57 4.53 -17.66 -0.40
CA SER A 57 3.68 -18.46 -1.29
C SER A 57 2.21 -18.02 -1.19
N ALA A 58 1.66 -17.49 -2.29
CA ALA A 58 0.24 -17.16 -2.41
C ALA A 58 -0.67 -18.37 -2.10
N SER A 59 -0.29 -19.55 -2.58
CA SER A 59 -1.03 -20.78 -2.28
C SER A 59 -1.05 -21.12 -0.79
N ALA A 60 0.05 -20.88 -0.07
CA ALA A 60 0.13 -21.10 1.37
C ALA A 60 -0.69 -20.05 2.12
N ALA A 61 -0.62 -18.79 1.69
CA ALA A 61 -1.42 -17.71 2.26
C ALA A 61 -2.92 -18.01 2.22
N VAL A 62 -3.43 -18.49 1.07
CA VAL A 62 -4.84 -18.91 0.94
C VAL A 62 -5.16 -20.09 1.86
N ARG A 63 -4.28 -21.09 1.95
CA ARG A 63 -4.46 -22.20 2.92
C ARG A 63 -4.49 -21.73 4.36
N HIS A 64 -3.83 -20.62 4.66
CA HIS A 64 -3.84 -19.97 5.97
C HIS A 64 -4.92 -18.89 6.14
N GLY A 65 -5.91 -18.83 5.24
CA GLY A 65 -7.11 -18.02 5.40
C GLY A 65 -7.09 -16.65 4.72
N LEU A 66 -6.05 -16.31 3.93
CA LEU A 66 -6.15 -15.13 3.06
C LEU A 66 -7.22 -15.37 1.98
N ALA A 67 -7.97 -14.33 1.66
CA ALA A 67 -8.92 -14.37 0.57
C ALA A 67 -8.20 -14.67 -0.77
N PRO A 68 -8.81 -15.44 -1.67
CA PRO A 68 -8.23 -15.70 -2.98
C PRO A 68 -8.23 -14.42 -3.84
N ALA A 69 -7.37 -14.37 -4.86
CA ALA A 69 -7.23 -13.24 -5.79
C ALA A 69 -8.56 -12.70 -6.36
N ALA A 70 -9.55 -13.59 -6.57
CA ALA A 70 -10.87 -13.20 -7.05
C ALA A 70 -11.62 -12.23 -6.11
N ALA A 71 -11.34 -12.26 -4.80
CA ALA A 71 -11.88 -11.29 -3.85
C ALA A 71 -11.28 -9.90 -4.11
N THR A 72 -9.94 -9.81 -4.18
CA THR A 72 -9.22 -8.57 -4.52
C THR A 72 -9.71 -7.95 -5.83
N HIS A 73 -9.92 -8.75 -6.87
CA HIS A 73 -10.47 -8.25 -8.14
C HIS A 73 -11.88 -7.66 -7.98
N ARG A 74 -12.76 -8.27 -7.18
CA ARG A 74 -14.09 -7.73 -6.90
C ARG A 74 -14.03 -6.44 -6.09
N ASP A 75 -13.21 -6.41 -5.04
CA ASP A 75 -13.07 -5.25 -4.17
C ASP A 75 -12.46 -4.07 -4.94
N ARG A 76 -11.47 -4.33 -5.80
CA ARG A 76 -10.91 -3.33 -6.71
C ARG A 76 -11.92 -2.84 -7.74
N ALA A 77 -12.74 -3.72 -8.31
CA ALA A 77 -13.81 -3.28 -9.22
C ALA A 77 -14.84 -2.38 -8.50
N ALA A 78 -15.18 -2.71 -7.25
CA ALA A 78 -16.08 -1.92 -6.43
C ALA A 78 -15.49 -0.54 -6.08
N ILE A 79 -14.23 -0.48 -5.63
CA ILE A 79 -13.59 0.80 -5.28
C ILE A 79 -13.40 1.69 -6.51
N VAL A 80 -13.01 1.12 -7.66
CA VAL A 80 -12.92 1.87 -8.92
C VAL A 80 -14.30 2.38 -9.36
N GLY A 81 -15.36 1.59 -9.15
CA GLY A 81 -16.74 2.05 -9.34
C GLY A 81 -17.08 3.25 -8.46
N ARG A 82 -16.68 3.24 -7.18
CA ARG A 82 -16.83 4.39 -6.28
C ARG A 82 -16.03 5.60 -6.75
N PHE A 83 -14.79 5.41 -7.21
CA PHE A 83 -13.98 6.50 -7.78
C PHE A 83 -14.67 7.17 -8.96
N ARG A 84 -15.20 6.39 -9.92
CA ARG A 84 -15.97 6.93 -11.05
C ARG A 84 -17.23 7.68 -10.60
N ALA A 85 -17.95 7.14 -9.63
CA ALA A 85 -19.21 7.75 -9.19
C ALA A 85 -19.04 8.98 -8.30
N GLN A 86 -17.98 9.02 -7.48
CA GLN A 86 -17.84 9.99 -6.40
C GLN A 86 -16.65 10.94 -6.59
N VAL A 87 -15.54 10.48 -7.15
CA VAL A 87 -14.33 11.32 -7.30
C VAL A 87 -14.31 12.03 -8.66
N VAL A 88 -14.49 11.31 -9.77
CA VAL A 88 -14.43 11.88 -11.14
C VAL A 88 -15.33 13.10 -11.34
N PRO A 89 -16.58 13.16 -10.83
CA PRO A 89 -17.42 14.36 -11.00
C PRO A 89 -16.84 15.62 -10.34
N ARG A 90 -15.98 15.45 -9.33
CA ARG A 90 -15.32 16.53 -8.57
C ARG A 90 -13.98 16.94 -9.19
N VAL A 91 -13.45 16.17 -10.14
CA VAL A 91 -12.23 16.50 -10.89
C VAL A 91 -12.56 17.52 -12.00
N PRO A 92 -11.74 18.57 -12.20
CA PRO A 92 -11.91 19.53 -13.29
C PRO A 92 -12.00 18.83 -14.66
N ALA A 93 -12.87 19.33 -15.54
CA ALA A 93 -13.15 18.70 -16.82
C ALA A 93 -11.89 18.41 -17.67
N SER A 94 -10.89 19.29 -17.62
CA SER A 94 -9.61 19.13 -18.34
C SER A 94 -8.75 17.95 -17.87
N HIS A 95 -9.03 17.36 -16.70
CA HIS A 95 -8.29 16.23 -16.15
C HIS A 95 -9.07 14.91 -16.20
N ARG A 96 -10.36 14.92 -16.55
CA ARG A 96 -11.22 13.73 -16.45
C ARG A 96 -10.77 12.59 -17.34
N ASP A 97 -10.36 12.87 -18.57
CA ASP A 97 -9.87 11.83 -19.49
C ASP A 97 -8.60 11.13 -18.94
N CYS A 98 -7.68 11.90 -18.34
CA CYS A 98 -6.50 11.35 -17.68
C CYS A 98 -6.88 10.56 -16.43
N ALA A 99 -7.86 11.03 -15.68
CA ALA A 99 -8.37 10.37 -14.48
C ALA A 99 -9.04 9.03 -14.83
N ASP A 100 -9.85 8.99 -15.88
CA ASP A 100 -10.50 7.78 -16.37
C ASP A 100 -9.49 6.77 -16.92
N ALA A 101 -8.42 7.23 -17.59
CA ALA A 101 -7.33 6.36 -18.03
C ALA A 101 -6.62 5.68 -16.85
N VAL A 102 -6.34 6.41 -15.75
CA VAL A 102 -5.80 5.83 -14.50
C VAL A 102 -6.71 4.73 -13.97
N LEU A 103 -8.02 4.99 -13.93
CA LEU A 103 -8.99 4.02 -13.42
C LEU A 103 -9.18 2.81 -14.35
N ALA A 104 -8.99 2.97 -15.66
CA ALA A 104 -8.99 1.87 -16.61
C ALA A 104 -7.79 0.96 -16.38
N ASP A 105 -6.58 1.53 -16.27
CA ASP A 105 -5.36 0.78 -15.99
C ASP A 105 -5.43 0.06 -14.64
N ALA A 106 -6.06 0.67 -13.64
CA ALA A 106 -6.22 0.09 -12.30
C ALA A 106 -7.03 -1.22 -12.30
N CYS A 107 -7.97 -1.38 -13.23
CA CYS A 107 -8.76 -2.61 -13.35
C CYS A 107 -7.89 -3.83 -13.66
N GLU A 108 -6.81 -3.64 -14.43
CA GLU A 108 -5.97 -4.70 -14.98
C GLU A 108 -4.81 -5.13 -14.07
N LEU A 109 -4.70 -4.55 -12.88
CA LEU A 109 -3.63 -4.85 -11.94
C LEU A 109 -3.67 -6.33 -11.46
N PRO A 110 -2.54 -7.00 -11.21
CA PRO A 110 -2.56 -8.37 -10.70
C PRO A 110 -3.06 -8.44 -9.25
N ALA A 111 -3.25 -9.67 -8.76
CA ALA A 111 -3.62 -9.99 -7.39
C ALA A 111 -2.99 -11.33 -6.95
N ASP A 112 -1.73 -11.53 -7.32
CA ASP A 112 -1.00 -12.81 -7.22
C ASP A 112 0.04 -12.86 -6.11
N THR A 113 0.26 -11.74 -5.41
CA THR A 113 1.34 -11.58 -4.44
C THR A 113 0.80 -11.28 -3.05
N VAL A 114 1.39 -11.85 -2.00
CA VAL A 114 1.07 -11.44 -0.62
C VAL A 114 1.63 -10.04 -0.40
N VAL A 115 0.76 -9.07 -0.14
CA VAL A 115 1.12 -7.66 0.07
C VAL A 115 0.67 -7.18 1.45
N HIS A 116 1.32 -6.14 1.94
CA HIS A 116 0.89 -5.38 3.11
C HIS A 116 -0.42 -4.66 2.82
N GLY A 117 -0.54 -4.03 1.64
CA GLY A 117 -1.77 -3.41 1.17
C GLY A 117 -1.95 -1.93 1.52
N ASP A 118 -1.21 -1.45 2.51
CA ASP A 118 -1.32 -0.08 3.06
C ASP A 118 0.04 0.42 3.58
N LEU A 119 1.09 0.27 2.78
CA LEU A 119 2.44 0.58 3.23
C LEU A 119 2.75 2.09 3.12
N GLY A 120 2.75 2.77 4.26
CA GLY A 120 3.22 4.15 4.43
C GLY A 120 4.33 4.27 5.50
N PRO A 121 4.95 5.46 5.62
CA PRO A 121 5.98 5.71 6.64
C PRO A 121 5.46 5.53 8.07
N GLU A 122 4.17 5.78 8.29
CA GLU A 122 3.48 5.60 9.56
C GLU A 122 3.47 4.13 10.06
N HIS A 123 3.59 3.17 9.14
CA HIS A 123 3.58 1.73 9.42
C HIS A 123 4.98 1.12 9.52
N ILE A 124 6.03 1.93 9.35
CA ILE A 124 7.44 1.51 9.49
C ILE A 124 7.97 2.08 10.81
N LEU A 125 8.34 1.20 11.73
CA LEU A 125 8.83 1.61 13.04
C LEU A 125 10.35 1.73 13.06
N VAL A 126 10.85 2.75 13.77
CA VAL A 126 12.26 3.03 14.00
C VAL A 126 12.54 3.08 15.51
N ALA A 127 13.56 2.35 15.95
CA ALA A 127 14.11 2.42 17.30
C ALA A 127 15.63 2.50 17.20
N ASP A 128 16.25 3.37 18.00
CA ASP A 128 17.71 3.59 18.01
C ASP A 128 18.28 3.81 16.59
N ASP A 129 17.61 4.66 15.81
CA ASP A 129 17.96 4.99 14.42
C ASP A 129 17.96 3.79 13.44
N ARG A 130 17.29 2.68 13.77
CA ARG A 130 17.16 1.51 12.89
C ARG A 130 15.71 1.10 12.73
N VAL A 131 15.37 0.59 11.56
CA VAL A 131 14.04 -0.02 11.35
C VAL A 131 13.89 -1.18 12.31
N SER A 132 12.91 -1.08 13.20
CA SER A 132 12.64 -2.04 14.27
C SER A 132 11.46 -2.96 13.96
N GLY A 133 10.60 -2.60 13.01
CA GLY A 133 9.52 -3.45 12.55
C GLY A 133 8.59 -2.78 11.56
N VAL A 134 7.61 -3.55 11.10
CA VAL A 134 6.50 -3.09 10.26
C VAL A 134 5.21 -3.49 10.96
N ILE A 135 4.20 -2.63 10.95
CA ILE A 135 2.92 -2.83 11.65
C ILE A 135 1.74 -2.62 10.71
N ASP A 136 0.52 -2.76 11.23
CA ASP A 136 -0.74 -2.54 10.52
C ASP A 136 -1.02 -3.43 9.29
N PHE A 137 -0.99 -4.74 9.53
CA PHE A 137 -1.34 -5.75 8.52
C PHE A 137 -2.86 -5.96 8.36
N GLY A 138 -3.69 -4.98 8.72
CA GLY A 138 -5.14 -5.07 8.58
C GLY A 138 -5.58 -5.31 7.14
N ASP A 139 -4.86 -4.70 6.20
CA ASP A 139 -5.11 -4.78 4.76
C ASP A 139 -4.27 -5.85 4.05
N LEU A 140 -3.63 -6.77 4.78
CA LEU A 140 -2.84 -7.82 4.15
C LEU A 140 -3.72 -8.76 3.30
N HIS A 141 -3.41 -8.86 2.01
CA HIS A 141 -4.18 -9.63 1.04
C HIS A 141 -3.31 -10.17 -0.10
N LEU A 142 -3.92 -10.95 -1.01
CA LEU A 142 -3.31 -11.23 -2.30
C LEU A 142 -3.57 -10.07 -3.26
N GLY A 143 -2.54 -9.30 -3.58
CA GLY A 143 -2.60 -8.07 -4.37
C GLY A 143 -1.47 -7.97 -5.39
N ASP A 144 -1.27 -6.76 -5.91
CA ASP A 144 -0.12 -6.43 -6.75
C ASP A 144 1.03 -5.95 -5.86
N ALA A 145 2.18 -6.61 -5.93
CA ALA A 145 3.41 -6.20 -5.25
C ALA A 145 3.77 -4.71 -5.44
N ALA A 146 3.32 -4.12 -6.54
CA ALA A 146 3.55 -2.72 -6.85
C ALA A 146 2.86 -1.75 -5.88
N ASN A 147 1.79 -2.17 -5.21
CA ASN A 147 1.08 -1.35 -4.23
C ASN A 147 2.01 -0.94 -3.08
N ASP A 148 2.69 -1.92 -2.48
CA ASP A 148 3.65 -1.71 -1.40
C ASP A 148 4.91 -0.94 -1.85
N LEU A 149 5.14 -0.78 -3.15
CA LEU A 149 6.27 -0.02 -3.71
C LEU A 149 5.88 1.39 -4.15
N ALA A 150 4.59 1.73 -4.12
CA ALA A 150 4.08 3.01 -4.60
C ALA A 150 4.65 4.19 -3.83
N TRP A 151 4.48 4.22 -2.50
CA TRP A 151 5.08 5.25 -1.67
C TRP A 151 6.62 5.15 -1.62
N PRO A 152 7.23 3.97 -1.38
CA PRO A 152 8.69 3.89 -1.28
C PRO A 152 9.45 4.38 -2.51
N LEU A 153 8.90 4.19 -3.73
CA LEU A 153 9.57 4.58 -4.96
C LEU A 153 9.21 5.98 -5.45
N TYR A 154 8.00 6.47 -5.16
CA TYR A 154 7.48 7.71 -5.76
C TYR A 154 7.03 8.79 -4.75
N GLY A 155 6.83 8.42 -3.48
CA GLY A 155 6.46 9.34 -2.40
C GLY A 155 7.58 9.63 -1.39
N ALA A 156 8.61 8.79 -1.32
CA ALA A 156 9.73 8.94 -0.39
C ALA A 156 10.89 9.79 -0.97
N PRO A 157 11.80 10.31 -0.12
CA PRO A 157 13.04 10.96 -0.57
C PRO A 157 13.88 10.06 -1.50
N ALA A 158 14.60 10.68 -2.43
CA ALA A 158 15.29 9.98 -3.53
C ALA A 158 16.32 8.95 -3.05
N GLU A 159 17.06 9.24 -1.99
CA GLU A 159 18.04 8.36 -1.39
C GLU A 159 17.40 7.13 -0.72
N PHE A 160 16.20 7.27 -0.16
CA PHE A 160 15.42 6.16 0.36
C PHE A 160 14.89 5.29 -0.78
N ALA A 161 14.29 5.92 -1.80
CA ALA A 161 13.75 5.23 -2.97
C ALA A 161 14.83 4.45 -3.73
N ALA A 162 16.02 5.04 -3.93
CA ALA A 162 17.15 4.37 -4.56
C ALA A 162 17.63 3.16 -3.76
N ALA A 163 17.66 3.27 -2.43
CA ALA A 163 18.03 2.19 -1.53
C ALA A 163 17.01 1.03 -1.51
N VAL A 164 15.72 1.35 -1.49
CA VAL A 164 14.64 0.35 -1.63
C VAL A 164 14.78 -0.37 -2.97
N ALA A 165 14.91 0.38 -4.05
CA ALA A 165 15.06 -0.17 -5.39
C ALA A 165 16.29 -1.09 -5.53
N ALA A 166 17.42 -0.73 -4.91
CA ALA A 166 18.64 -1.54 -4.94
C ALA A 166 18.50 -2.85 -4.15
N ALA A 167 17.74 -2.85 -3.04
CA ALA A 167 17.54 -4.04 -2.22
C ALA A 167 16.39 -4.95 -2.72
N TYR A 168 15.36 -4.35 -3.30
CA TYR A 168 14.18 -5.07 -3.81
C TYR A 168 14.35 -5.55 -5.26
N GLU A 169 15.07 -4.78 -6.09
CA GLU A 169 15.30 -5.04 -7.52
C GLU A 169 14.01 -5.09 -8.37
N PRO A 170 13.17 -4.03 -8.37
CA PRO A 170 11.91 -4.05 -9.11
C PRO A 170 12.14 -3.97 -10.63
N THR A 171 11.40 -4.78 -11.39
CA THR A 171 11.38 -4.73 -12.85
C THR A 171 10.74 -3.43 -13.35
N ASP A 172 10.97 -3.07 -14.62
CA ASP A 172 10.38 -1.87 -15.22
C ASP A 172 8.85 -1.90 -15.22
N ASP A 173 8.25 -3.07 -15.47
CA ASP A 173 6.80 -3.23 -15.40
C ASP A 173 6.27 -3.06 -13.97
N LEU A 174 6.99 -3.57 -12.96
CA LEU A 174 6.62 -3.38 -11.56
C LEU A 174 6.72 -1.89 -11.16
N ARG A 175 7.74 -1.18 -11.62
CA ARG A 175 7.88 0.28 -11.43
C ARG A 175 6.70 1.04 -12.06
N ARG A 176 6.34 0.70 -13.30
CA ARG A 176 5.19 1.30 -14.00
C ARG A 176 3.89 1.11 -13.20
N ARG A 177 3.63 -0.10 -12.68
CA ARG A 177 2.46 -0.35 -11.84
C ARG A 177 2.54 0.37 -10.49
N ALA A 178 3.73 0.49 -9.90
CA ALA A 178 3.90 1.20 -8.63
C ALA A 178 3.63 2.71 -8.79
N LEU A 179 4.00 3.28 -9.94
CA LEU A 179 3.60 4.64 -10.30
C LEU A 179 2.08 4.76 -10.45
N LEU A 180 1.40 3.75 -11.02
CA LEU A 180 -0.06 3.76 -11.10
C LEU A 180 -0.71 3.74 -9.70
N TRP A 181 -0.24 2.88 -8.79
CA TRP A 181 -0.69 2.89 -7.39
C TRP A 181 -0.42 4.23 -6.70
N HIS A 182 0.74 4.84 -6.96
CA HIS A 182 1.05 6.17 -6.43
C HIS A 182 0.09 7.25 -6.94
N ARG A 183 -0.38 7.14 -8.19
CA ARG A 183 -1.42 8.00 -8.77
C ARG A 183 -2.80 7.72 -8.17
N LEU A 184 -3.07 6.49 -7.71
CA LEU A 184 -4.33 6.08 -7.07
C LEU A 184 -4.45 6.50 -5.60
N GLY A 185 -3.34 6.64 -4.87
CA GLY A 185 -3.36 7.01 -3.44
C GLY A 185 -4.32 8.17 -3.07
N PRO A 186 -4.25 9.34 -3.75
CA PRO A 186 -5.13 10.47 -3.43
C PRO A 186 -6.62 10.20 -3.67
N TRP A 187 -6.97 9.22 -4.50
CA TRP A 187 -8.37 8.83 -4.73
C TRP A 187 -8.97 8.17 -3.48
N HIS A 188 -8.17 7.35 -2.78
CA HIS A 188 -8.56 6.75 -1.51
C HIS A 188 -8.75 7.84 -0.43
N GLU A 189 -7.88 8.85 -0.40
CA GLU A 189 -8.01 10.00 0.52
C GLU A 189 -9.32 10.77 0.28
N VAL A 190 -9.71 11.00 -0.98
CA VAL A 190 -11.01 11.62 -1.29
C VAL A 190 -12.17 10.78 -0.77
N LEU A 191 -12.17 9.46 -1.02
CA LEU A 191 -13.26 8.60 -0.52
C LEU A 191 -13.30 8.56 1.00
N HIS A 192 -12.14 8.47 1.65
CA HIS A 192 -12.06 8.52 3.10
C HIS A 192 -12.67 9.81 3.66
N GLY A 193 -12.26 10.97 3.10
CA GLY A 193 -12.82 12.25 3.51
C GLY A 193 -14.33 12.36 3.28
N LEU A 194 -14.85 11.79 2.19
CA LEU A 194 -16.30 11.73 1.95
C LEU A 194 -17.03 10.83 2.97
N ASP A 195 -16.42 9.70 3.33
CA ASP A 195 -17.00 8.72 4.27
C ASP A 195 -16.99 9.23 5.72
N THR A 196 -16.01 10.07 6.09
CA THR A 196 -15.85 10.61 7.45
C THR A 196 -16.35 12.05 7.61
N GLY A 197 -16.68 12.73 6.50
CA GLY A 197 -17.03 14.16 6.50
C GLY A 197 -15.83 15.09 6.68
N ASP A 198 -14.60 14.61 6.43
CA ASP A 198 -13.39 15.41 6.46
C ASP A 198 -13.17 16.16 5.13
N GLU A 199 -13.67 17.39 5.08
CA GLU A 199 -13.50 18.29 3.94
C GLU A 199 -12.03 18.66 3.66
N ALA A 200 -11.13 18.59 4.65
CA ALA A 200 -9.71 18.84 4.41
C ALA A 200 -9.08 17.68 3.63
N ALA A 201 -9.39 16.45 4.00
CA ALA A 201 -8.98 15.24 3.27
C ALA A 201 -9.55 15.23 1.84
N VAL A 202 -10.82 15.60 1.65
CA VAL A 202 -11.41 15.71 0.30
C VAL A 202 -10.64 16.73 -0.57
N ARG A 203 -10.34 17.91 -0.04
CA ARG A 203 -9.58 18.94 -0.80
C ARG A 203 -8.16 18.48 -1.12
N SER A 204 -7.46 17.93 -0.13
CA SER A 204 -6.09 17.41 -0.28
C SER A 204 -6.04 16.29 -1.32
N GLY A 205 -6.91 15.29 -1.19
CA GLY A 205 -7.01 14.18 -2.13
C GLY A 205 -7.32 14.65 -3.56
N LEU A 206 -8.25 15.60 -3.76
CA LEU A 206 -8.56 16.13 -5.09
C LEU A 206 -7.36 16.85 -5.71
N ALA A 207 -6.59 17.62 -4.93
CA ALA A 207 -5.37 18.23 -5.41
C ALA A 207 -4.35 17.16 -5.86
N GLY A 208 -4.19 16.09 -5.09
CA GLY A 208 -3.34 14.96 -5.44
C GLY A 208 -3.81 14.21 -6.69
N VAL A 209 -5.12 13.99 -6.87
CA VAL A 209 -5.68 13.39 -8.09
C VAL A 209 -5.32 14.25 -9.32
N ILE A 210 -5.48 15.57 -9.23
CA ILE A 210 -5.18 16.49 -10.33
C ILE A 210 -3.68 16.46 -10.65
N GLU A 211 -2.82 16.63 -9.65
CA GLU A 211 -1.37 16.64 -9.80
C GLU A 211 -0.86 15.33 -10.43
N ARG A 212 -1.33 14.19 -9.93
CA ARG A 212 -0.82 12.87 -10.33
C ARG A 212 -1.50 12.29 -11.56
N SER A 213 -2.69 12.78 -11.94
CA SER A 213 -3.35 12.37 -13.19
C SER A 213 -2.51 12.67 -14.43
N ALA A 214 -1.65 13.69 -14.39
CA ALA A 214 -0.79 14.09 -15.50
C ALA A 214 0.59 13.40 -15.55
N LEU A 215 0.95 12.60 -14.52
CA LEU A 215 2.22 11.88 -14.50
C LEU A 215 2.22 10.78 -15.59
N GLY A 216 3.19 10.86 -16.51
CA GLY A 216 3.35 9.87 -17.59
C GLY A 216 2.64 10.17 -18.91
N VAL A 217 2.03 11.36 -19.07
CA VAL A 217 1.47 11.83 -20.36
C VAL A 217 2.55 12.51 -21.23
N ARG A 218 3.73 11.89 -21.37
CA ARG A 218 4.78 12.35 -22.29
C ARG A 218 5.25 11.25 -23.21
#